data_AF-A0A2P2BY43-F1
#
_entry.id   AF-A0A2P2BY43-F1
#
_cell.length_a   1.000
_cell.length_b   1.000
_cell.length_c   1.000
_cell.angle_alpha   90.00
_cell.angle_beta   90.00
_cell.angle_gamma   90.00
#
_symmetry.space_group_name_H-M   'P 1'
#
loop_
_entity.id
_entity.type
_entity.pdbx_description
1 polymer ?
#
loop_
_entity_poly.entity_id
_entity_poly.type
_entity_poly.pdbx_seq_one_letter_code
_entity_poly.pdbx_strand_id
1 'polypeptide(L)'
;MVNLSEHVEHCRVRFMQDALSEATAVYWRRRAAQFEWARPKPGEHHGQATPQQLRERDERLRDEAEACRNRARVALLGGEVW
;
A
#
# COMPACT_ATOMS: atom_id res chain seq x y z
N MET A 1 -13.91 -37.68 11.13
CA MET A 1 -13.72 -36.94 12.40
C MET A 1 -12.50 -36.07 12.17
N VAL A 2 -12.65 -34.73 12.10
CA VAL A 2 -11.51 -33.84 11.87
C VAL A 2 -10.60 -33.92 13.08
N ASN A 3 -9.30 -34.14 12.87
CA ASN A 3 -8.32 -34.17 13.94
C ASN A 3 -8.17 -32.74 14.51
N LEU A 4 -8.34 -32.60 15.82
CA LEU A 4 -8.25 -31.31 16.50
C LEU A 4 -6.89 -30.62 16.23
N SER A 5 -5.79 -31.37 16.16
CA SER A 5 -4.47 -30.78 15.89
C SER A 5 -4.38 -30.19 14.48
N GLU A 6 -4.95 -30.88 13.48
CA GLU A 6 -4.97 -30.39 12.10
C GLU A 6 -5.83 -29.13 11.98
N HIS A 7 -6.96 -29.09 12.69
CA HIS A 7 -7.82 -27.91 12.73
C HIS A 7 -7.11 -26.70 13.33
N VAL A 8 -6.40 -26.89 14.46
CA VAL A 8 -5.63 -25.83 15.11
C VAL A 8 -4.51 -25.29 14.22
N GLU A 9 -3.77 -26.16 13.53
CA GLU A 9 -2.71 -25.71 12.61
C GLU A 9 -3.29 -24.94 11.42
N HIS A 10 -4.42 -25.37 10.87
CA HIS A 10 -5.10 -24.63 9.81
C HIS A 10 -5.51 -23.23 10.28
N CYS A 11 -6.12 -23.12 11.46
CA CYS A 11 -6.49 -21.83 12.04
C CYS A 11 -5.26 -20.94 12.27
N ARG A 12 -4.16 -21.51 12.78
CA ARG A 12 -2.91 -20.77 13.01
C ARG A 12 -2.36 -20.17 11.73
N VAL A 13 -2.30 -20.95 10.65
CA VAL A 13 -1.84 -20.45 9.34
C VAL A 13 -2.75 -19.34 8.84
N ARG A 14 -4.07 -19.52 8.91
CA ARG A 14 -5.03 -18.52 8.45
C ARG A 14 -4.93 -17.21 9.23
N PHE A 15 -4.84 -17.26 10.54
CA PHE A 15 -4.68 -16.06 11.37
C PHE A 15 -3.40 -15.29 11.05
N MET A 16 -2.30 -16.01 10.77
CA MET A 16 -1.06 -15.36 10.34
C MET A 16 -1.21 -14.71 8.97
N GLN A 17 -1.86 -15.36 8.01
CA GLN A 17 -2.13 -14.77 6.69
C GLN A 17 -2.99 -13.52 6.79
N ASP A 18 -4.04 -13.54 7.59
CA ASP A 18 -4.95 -12.41 7.79
C ASP A 18 -4.21 -11.25 8.45
N ALA A 19 -3.51 -11.50 9.56
CA ALA A 19 -2.76 -10.46 10.28
C ALA A 19 -1.67 -9.82 9.39
N LEU A 20 -0.97 -10.61 8.60
CA LEU A 20 0.05 -10.11 7.69
C LEU A 20 -0.56 -9.32 6.52
N SER A 21 -1.69 -9.78 5.97
CA SER A 21 -2.40 -9.08 4.89
C SER A 21 -2.91 -7.72 5.37
N GLU A 22 -3.50 -7.66 6.57
CA GLU A 22 -3.91 -6.40 7.20
C GLU A 22 -2.74 -5.45 7.45
N ALA A 23 -1.67 -5.95 8.07
CA ALA A 23 -0.46 -5.15 8.34
C ALA A 23 0.15 -4.60 7.04
N THR A 24 0.20 -5.42 5.98
CA THR A 24 0.72 -5.03 4.67
C THR A 24 -0.16 -3.98 4.01
N ALA A 25 -1.49 -4.11 4.07
CA ALA A 25 -2.41 -3.10 3.56
C ALA A 25 -2.24 -1.76 4.30
N VAL A 26 -2.09 -1.79 5.63
CA VAL A 26 -1.83 -0.58 6.44
C VAL A 26 -0.51 0.08 6.04
N TYR A 27 0.56 -0.68 5.85
CA TYR A 27 1.84 -0.16 5.38
C TYR A 27 1.69 0.58 4.04
N TRP A 28 1.06 -0.05 3.04
CA TRP A 28 0.89 0.55 1.73
C TRP A 28 0.00 1.80 1.73
N ARG A 29 -1.06 1.82 2.56
CA ARG A 29 -1.88 3.04 2.75
C ARG A 29 -1.07 4.19 3.34
N ARG A 30 -0.26 3.92 4.37
CA ARG A 30 0.64 4.93 4.96
C ARG A 30 1.66 5.42 3.94
N ARG A 31 2.22 4.54 3.12
CA ARG A 31 3.16 4.91 2.06
C ARG A 31 2.50 5.76 0.98
N ALA A 32 1.27 5.45 0.56
CA ALA A 32 0.50 6.29 -0.35
C ALA A 32 0.30 7.71 0.21
N ALA A 33 -0.04 7.82 1.50
CA ALA A 33 -0.22 9.10 2.16
C ALA A 33 1.07 9.95 2.19
N GLN A 34 2.25 9.31 2.30
CA GLN A 34 3.54 10.02 2.21
C GLN A 34 3.74 10.67 0.84
N PHE A 35 3.41 9.95 -0.24
CA PHE A 35 3.51 10.49 -1.60
C PHE A 35 2.52 11.64 -1.83
N GLU A 36 1.28 11.49 -1.39
CA GLU A 36 0.27 12.58 -1.47
C GLU A 36 0.72 13.81 -0.69
N TRP A 37 1.30 13.63 0.51
CA TRP A 37 1.77 14.73 1.33
C TRP A 37 2.95 15.50 0.69
N ALA A 38 3.78 14.80 -0.09
CA ALA A 38 4.93 15.36 -0.80
C ALA A 38 4.57 16.06 -2.13
N ARG A 39 3.30 16.00 -2.56
CA ARG A 39 2.86 16.69 -3.78
C ARG A 39 3.02 18.20 -3.66
N PRO A 40 3.45 18.90 -4.73
CA PRO A 40 3.55 20.37 -4.71
C PRO A 40 2.21 21.02 -4.32
N LYS A 41 2.24 21.97 -3.38
CA LYS A 41 1.03 22.70 -2.95
C LYS A 41 1.05 24.16 -3.43
N PRO A 42 -0.11 24.77 -3.70
CA PRO A 42 -0.18 26.19 -4.01
C PRO A 42 0.48 27.04 -2.91
N GLY A 43 1.39 27.92 -3.30
CA GLY A 43 2.10 28.82 -2.38
C GLY A 43 3.34 28.23 -1.70
N GLU A 44 3.69 26.95 -1.93
CA GLU A 44 4.97 26.41 -1.48
C GLU A 44 6.14 26.99 -2.29
N HIS A 45 7.25 27.26 -1.61
CA HIS A 45 8.49 27.65 -2.27
C HIS A 45 9.15 26.42 -2.90
N HIS A 46 9.46 26.51 -4.20
CA HIS A 46 10.05 25.40 -4.97
C HIS A 46 11.40 25.74 -5.61
N GLY A 47 12.05 26.83 -5.18
CA GLY A 47 13.34 27.25 -5.71
C GLY A 47 13.28 27.58 -7.21
N GLN A 48 14.20 27.00 -7.98
CA GLN A 48 14.35 27.22 -9.42
C GLN A 48 13.50 26.26 -10.29
N ALA A 49 12.59 25.49 -9.69
CA ALA A 49 11.77 24.55 -10.44
C ALA A 49 10.79 25.29 -11.37
N THR A 50 10.75 24.89 -12.64
CA THR A 50 9.79 25.43 -13.60
C THR A 50 8.38 24.88 -13.34
N PRO A 51 7.31 25.56 -13.79
CA PRO A 51 5.95 25.03 -13.69
C PRO A 51 5.78 23.66 -14.34
N GLN A 52 6.50 23.38 -15.43
CA GLN A 52 6.47 22.07 -16.08
C GLN A 52 7.08 20.99 -15.19
N GLN A 53 8.26 21.23 -14.61
CA GLN A 53 8.91 20.29 -13.70
C GLN A 53 8.05 19.99 -12.47
N LEU A 54 7.31 20.98 -11.97
CA LEU A 54 6.37 20.79 -10.87
C LEU A 54 5.20 19.90 -11.26
N ARG A 55 4.63 20.08 -12.46
CA ARG A 55 3.57 19.20 -12.98
C ARG A 55 4.06 17.76 -13.15
N GLU A 56 5.22 17.58 -13.79
CA GLU A 56 5.81 16.25 -13.96
C GLU A 56 6.10 15.57 -12.61
N ARG A 57 6.52 16.35 -11.60
CA ARG A 57 6.70 15.83 -10.23
C ARG A 57 5.37 15.44 -9.59
N ASP A 58 4.34 16.27 -9.73
CA ASP A 58 3.01 15.98 -9.20
C ASP A 58 2.43 14.70 -9.80
N GLU A 59 2.53 14.54 -11.12
CA GLU A 59 2.09 13.35 -11.84
C GLU A 59 2.79 12.09 -11.32
N ARG A 60 4.13 12.11 -11.21
CA ARG A 60 4.88 10.95 -10.66
C ARG A 60 4.43 10.59 -9.25
N LEU A 61 4.26 11.59 -8.36
CA LEU A 61 3.87 11.34 -6.98
C LEU A 61 2.44 10.80 -6.88
N ARG A 62 1.53 11.30 -7.71
CA ARG A 62 0.16 10.80 -7.82
C ARG A 62 0.15 9.33 -8.26
N ASP A 63 0.91 9.00 -9.31
CA ASP A 63 0.95 7.66 -9.87
C ASP A 63 1.56 6.65 -8.86
N GLU A 64 2.61 7.04 -8.13
CA GLU A 64 3.19 6.24 -7.04
C GLU A 64 2.20 6.03 -5.87
N ALA A 65 1.45 7.08 -5.49
CA ALA A 65 0.42 6.97 -4.48
C ALA A 65 -0.69 6.01 -4.91
N GLU A 66 -1.09 6.04 -6.18
CA GLU A 66 -2.07 5.11 -6.74
C GLU A 66 -1.55 3.66 -6.77
N ALA A 67 -0.31 3.45 -7.21
CA ALA A 67 0.33 2.13 -7.17
C ALA A 67 0.34 1.55 -5.74
N CYS A 68 0.63 2.38 -4.73
CA CYS A 68 0.56 1.98 -3.33
C CYS A 68 -0.88 1.64 -2.89
N ARG A 69 -1.88 2.43 -3.28
CA ARG A 69 -3.30 2.11 -3.01
C ARG A 69 -3.73 0.78 -3.64
N ASN A 70 -3.27 0.51 -4.86
CA ASN A 70 -3.55 -0.76 -5.54
C ASN A 70 -2.91 -1.93 -4.80
N ARG A 71 -1.64 -1.81 -4.38
CA ARG A 71 -1.00 -2.82 -3.51
C ARG A 71 -1.75 -3.03 -2.20
N ALA A 72 -2.28 -1.97 -1.58
CA ALA A 72 -3.07 -2.10 -0.35
C ALA A 72 -4.39 -2.85 -0.55
N ARG A 73 -4.96 -2.84 -1.77
CA ARG A 73 -6.19 -3.57 -2.12
C ARG A 73 -5.93 -5.05 -2.40
N VAL A 74 -4.77 -5.36 -2.97
CA VAL A 74 -4.40 -6.71 -3.44
C VAL A 74 -3.30 -7.34 -2.58
N ALA A 75 -3.02 -6.80 -1.39
CA ALA A 75 -2.04 -7.34 -0.45
C ALA A 75 -2.52 -8.70 0.09
N LEU A 76 -2.36 -9.74 -0.72
CA LEU A 76 -2.63 -11.12 -0.39
C LEU A 76 -1.29 -11.79 -0.08
N LEU A 77 -1.03 -12.04 1.20
CA LEU A 77 0.07 -12.92 1.58
C LEU A 77 -0.41 -14.36 1.56
N GLY A 78 -0.04 -15.06 0.47
CA GLY A 78 -0.30 -16.49 0.26
C GLY A 78 -1.36 -16.76 -0.81
N GLY A 79 -1.07 -16.44 -2.09
CA GLY A 79 -1.96 -16.69 -3.24
C GLY A 79 -2.68 -18.04 -3.14
N GLU A 80 -3.94 -18.14 -3.56
CA GLU A 80 -4.37 -17.94 -4.94
C GLU A 80 -5.51 -16.91 -5.13
N VAL A 81 -5.43 -16.16 -6.23
CA VAL A 81 -6.63 -15.80 -6.99
C VAL A 81 -6.72 -16.90 -8.04
N TRP A 82 -7.88 -17.55 -8.11
CA TRP A 82 -8.25 -18.74 -8.91
C TRP A 82 -8.02 -20.09 -8.24
#